data_AF-A0A949WFX6-F1
#
_entry.id   AF-A0A949WFX6-F1
#
_cell.length_a   1.000
_cell.length_b   1.000
_cell.length_c   1.000
_cell.angle_alpha   90.00
_cell.angle_beta   90.00
_cell.angle_gamma   90.00
#
_symmetry.space_group_name_H-M   'P 1'
#
loop_
_entity.id
_entity.type
_entity.pdbx_description
1 polymer ?
#
loop_
_entity_poly.entity_id
_entity_poly.type
_entity_poly.pdbx_seq_one_letter_code
_entity_poly.pdbx_strand_id
1 'polypeptide(L)'
;MLIFFPGESEDQQGDSYLAGKDYKDLDGRLAQFVRVPYTTDREAAPCADSIVPTSKILSDNPTRDYNVKSYPTFIIADSYGNEVFRLSGKKPLAKELEDYFNKVSTKVEDTQKKLQKNLDEAKKAWESKDAAKAMKAIRTNFKDGVVGLDAQNETIRVYHEIVESTRGEISTLAADGSADAVKKLKAMKATFKGTEVEKNIDEALKASAGK
;
A
#
# COMPACT_ATOMS: atom_id res chain seq x y z
N MET A 1 -15.42 7.08 3.76
CA MET A 1 -15.51 6.35 5.05
C MET A 1 -14.88 7.20 6.15
N LEU A 2 -15.39 7.11 7.38
CA LEU A 2 -14.73 7.62 8.57
C LEU A 2 -14.34 6.43 9.46
N ILE A 3 -13.05 6.25 9.70
CA ILE A 3 -12.51 5.20 10.56
C ILE A 3 -12.09 5.86 11.89
N PHE A 4 -12.74 5.47 12.97
CA PHE A 4 -12.56 6.06 14.29
C PHE A 4 -11.81 5.11 15.22
N PHE A 5 -10.71 5.62 15.78
CA PHE A 5 -9.86 4.98 16.79
C PHE A 5 -10.07 5.72 18.13
N PRO A 6 -10.88 5.17 19.04
CA PRO A 6 -11.30 5.87 20.27
C PRO A 6 -10.17 6.10 21.25
N GLY A 7 -9.32 5.09 21.52
CA GLY A 7 -8.36 5.11 22.63
C GLY A 7 -8.81 4.23 23.79
N GLU A 8 -8.15 4.30 24.94
CA GLU A 8 -8.46 3.45 26.11
C GLU A 8 -9.61 4.00 26.98
N SER A 9 -9.88 5.31 26.90
CA SER A 9 -10.88 5.98 27.74
C SER A 9 -12.29 5.45 27.53
N GLU A 10 -12.99 5.13 28.63
CA GLU A 10 -14.40 4.69 28.61
C GLU A 10 -15.33 5.68 27.88
N ASP A 11 -15.13 6.98 28.08
CA ASP A 11 -15.91 8.04 27.40
C ASP A 11 -15.75 7.97 25.88
N GLN A 12 -14.53 7.72 25.40
CA GLN A 12 -14.23 7.59 23.97
C GLN A 12 -14.73 6.27 23.41
N GLN A 13 -14.78 5.23 24.25
CA GLN A 13 -15.33 3.92 23.95
C GLN A 13 -16.87 3.86 24.09
N GLY A 14 -17.53 4.93 24.49
CA GLY A 14 -18.99 4.98 24.53
C GLY A 14 -19.61 5.05 23.13
N ASP A 15 -20.70 4.31 22.90
CA ASP A 15 -21.49 4.40 21.67
C ASP A 15 -22.08 5.81 21.43
N SER A 16 -22.18 6.59 22.51
CA SER A 16 -22.63 7.98 22.49
C SER A 16 -21.63 8.97 21.88
N TYR A 17 -20.35 8.59 21.75
CA TYR A 17 -19.28 9.51 21.35
C TYR A 17 -19.51 10.13 19.96
N LEU A 18 -20.18 9.43 19.04
CA LEU A 18 -20.63 9.96 17.74
C LEU A 18 -22.16 9.88 17.55
N ALA A 19 -22.95 9.83 18.63
CA ALA A 19 -24.40 9.59 18.55
C ALA A 19 -25.28 10.85 18.33
N GLY A 20 -24.70 12.04 18.18
CA GLY A 20 -25.44 13.27 17.92
C GLY A 20 -26.13 13.26 16.55
N LYS A 21 -27.29 13.92 16.43
CA LYS A 21 -28.09 13.97 15.19
C LYS A 21 -27.23 14.35 13.98
N ASP A 22 -26.40 15.38 14.12
CA ASP A 22 -25.54 15.86 13.04
C ASP A 22 -24.54 14.82 12.54
N TYR A 23 -24.05 13.92 13.40
CA TYR A 23 -23.14 12.83 12.97
C TYR A 23 -23.90 11.69 12.32
N LYS A 24 -25.10 11.36 12.83
CA LYS A 24 -25.97 10.36 12.21
C LYS A 24 -26.45 10.78 10.82
N ASP A 25 -26.69 12.08 10.61
CA ASP A 25 -27.07 12.62 9.30
C ASP A 25 -25.91 12.60 8.29
N LEU A 26 -24.66 12.45 8.74
CA LEU A 26 -23.49 12.23 7.89
C LEU A 26 -23.28 10.74 7.59
N ASP A 27 -23.51 9.90 8.59
CA ASP A 27 -23.40 8.44 8.47
C ASP A 27 -24.48 7.88 7.53
N GLY A 28 -24.06 7.11 6.53
CA GLY A 28 -24.94 6.57 5.48
C GLY A 28 -25.35 7.56 4.39
N ARG A 29 -25.29 8.89 4.62
CA ARG A 29 -25.52 9.90 3.58
C ARG A 29 -24.26 10.27 2.81
N LEU A 30 -23.17 10.60 3.52
CA LEU A 30 -21.91 11.08 2.93
C LEU A 30 -20.74 10.13 3.17
N ALA A 31 -20.76 9.39 4.27
CA ALA A 31 -19.73 8.41 4.58
C ALA A 31 -20.30 7.28 5.44
N GLN A 32 -19.70 6.10 5.38
CA GLN A 32 -19.90 5.06 6.37
C GLN A 32 -18.94 5.28 7.54
N PHE A 33 -19.45 5.18 8.77
CA PHE A 33 -18.66 5.29 9.98
C PHE A 33 -18.26 3.89 10.47
N VAL A 34 -16.97 3.70 10.70
CA VAL A 34 -16.38 2.46 11.18
C VAL A 34 -15.63 2.77 12.46
N ARG A 35 -15.91 2.02 13.53
CA ARG A 35 -15.18 2.14 14.78
C ARG A 35 -14.25 0.95 14.94
N VAL A 36 -12.99 1.23 15.21
CA VAL A 36 -11.96 0.21 15.44
C VAL A 36 -11.82 0.01 16.96
N PRO A 37 -11.98 -1.21 17.49
CA PRO A 37 -11.71 -1.50 18.89
C PRO A 37 -10.29 -1.12 19.27
N TYR A 38 -10.11 -0.62 20.50
CA TYR A 38 -8.76 -0.33 20.98
C TYR A 38 -7.97 -1.62 21.18
N THR A 39 -6.68 -1.57 20.82
CA THR A 39 -5.74 -2.64 21.06
C THR A 39 -4.35 -2.06 21.37
N THR A 40 -3.65 -2.73 22.28
CA THR A 40 -2.23 -2.47 22.59
C THR A 40 -1.28 -3.25 21.69
N ASP A 41 -1.80 -4.18 20.88
CA ASP A 41 -0.99 -4.99 19.96
C ASP A 41 -0.33 -4.12 18.88
N ARG A 42 0.97 -4.35 18.70
CA ARG A 42 1.87 -3.67 17.76
C ARG A 42 2.73 -4.67 16.98
N GLU A 43 2.46 -5.97 17.08
CA GLU A 43 3.19 -6.98 16.33
C GLU A 43 3.10 -6.72 14.83
N ALA A 44 4.23 -6.86 14.13
CA ALA A 44 4.27 -6.63 12.68
C ALA A 44 3.25 -7.51 11.94
N ALA A 45 2.63 -6.96 10.91
CA ALA A 45 1.70 -7.73 10.08
C ALA A 45 2.40 -8.97 9.48
N PRO A 46 1.71 -10.10 9.33
CA PRO A 46 2.27 -11.29 8.68
C PRO A 46 2.81 -11.03 7.27
N CYS A 47 2.33 -9.99 6.59
CA CYS A 47 2.74 -9.57 5.25
C CYS A 47 3.65 -8.33 5.23
N ALA A 48 4.29 -7.97 6.35
CA ALA A 48 5.12 -6.76 6.46
C ALA A 48 6.27 -6.67 5.44
N ASP A 49 6.73 -7.81 4.92
CA ASP A 49 7.84 -7.87 3.95
C ASP A 49 7.40 -7.74 2.49
N SER A 50 6.09 -7.74 2.22
CA SER A 50 5.57 -7.57 0.85
C SER A 50 5.79 -6.14 0.37
N ILE A 51 6.37 -5.98 -0.82
CA ILE A 51 6.43 -4.67 -1.47
C ILE A 51 5.08 -4.27 -2.08
N VAL A 52 4.19 -5.22 -2.36
CA VAL A 52 2.86 -4.95 -2.90
C VAL A 52 1.98 -4.45 -1.76
N PRO A 53 1.36 -3.26 -1.87
CA PRO A 53 0.53 -2.73 -0.81
C PRO A 53 -0.73 -3.57 -0.60
N THR A 54 -1.15 -3.65 0.65
CA THR A 54 -2.31 -4.42 1.10
C THR A 54 -3.33 -3.50 1.78
N SER A 55 -4.58 -3.93 1.85
CA SER A 55 -5.65 -3.13 2.44
C SER A 55 -5.50 -3.04 3.95
N LYS A 56 -5.34 -1.82 4.47
CA LYS A 56 -5.22 -1.55 5.91
C LYS A 56 -6.52 -1.79 6.69
N ILE A 57 -7.68 -1.55 6.06
CA ILE A 57 -8.98 -1.70 6.72
C ILE A 57 -9.40 -3.17 6.85
N LEU A 58 -8.91 -4.04 5.96
CA LEU A 58 -9.13 -5.49 6.01
C LEU A 58 -8.11 -6.23 6.88
N SER A 59 -7.20 -5.49 7.51
CA SER A 59 -6.21 -6.03 8.43
C SER A 59 -6.83 -6.54 9.72
N ASP A 60 -6.15 -7.49 10.35
CA ASP A 60 -6.44 -7.94 11.71
C ASP A 60 -6.19 -6.87 12.77
N ASN A 61 -5.28 -5.93 12.49
CA ASN A 61 -4.94 -4.83 13.37
C ASN A 61 -4.84 -3.50 12.59
N PRO A 62 -5.97 -2.85 12.28
CA PRO A 62 -5.98 -1.56 11.60
C PRO A 62 -5.24 -0.47 12.39
N THR A 63 -5.23 -0.52 13.73
CA THR A 63 -4.52 0.46 14.56
C THR A 63 -3.02 0.49 14.26
N ARG A 64 -2.41 -0.70 14.07
CA ARG A 64 -1.02 -0.85 13.60
C ARG A 64 -0.84 -0.34 12.18
N ASP A 65 -1.70 -0.78 11.25
CA ASP A 65 -1.47 -0.56 9.81
C ASP A 65 -1.77 0.88 9.36
N TYR A 66 -2.68 1.55 10.05
CA TYR A 66 -2.83 3.01 9.97
C TYR A 66 -1.83 3.75 10.86
N ASN A 67 -0.91 3.08 11.56
CA ASN A 67 0.11 3.72 12.38
C ASN A 67 -0.48 4.76 13.36
N VAL A 68 -1.53 4.37 14.08
CA VAL A 68 -2.24 5.26 15.03
C VAL A 68 -1.43 5.34 16.32
N LYS A 69 -0.91 6.53 16.62
CA LYS A 69 -0.05 6.79 17.80
C LYS A 69 -0.69 7.69 18.85
N SER A 70 -1.80 8.33 18.54
CA SER A 70 -2.51 9.26 19.41
C SER A 70 -4.01 8.98 19.34
N TYR A 71 -4.70 9.28 20.43
CA TYR A 71 -6.13 9.05 20.58
C TYR A 71 -6.81 10.31 21.12
N PRO A 72 -8.06 10.59 20.71
CA PRO A 72 -8.79 9.89 19.66
C PRO A 72 -8.16 10.19 18.29
N THR A 73 -8.26 9.26 17.35
CA THR A 73 -7.86 9.48 15.95
C THR A 73 -9.01 9.14 15.01
N PHE A 74 -9.21 9.99 14.01
CA PHE A 74 -10.20 9.83 12.96
C PHE A 74 -9.47 9.85 11.63
N ILE A 75 -9.68 8.80 10.84
CA ILE A 75 -9.14 8.68 9.50
C ILE A 75 -10.31 8.81 8.53
N ILE A 76 -10.26 9.80 7.67
CA ILE A 76 -11.18 9.91 6.55
C ILE A 76 -10.52 9.17 5.38
N ALA A 77 -11.20 8.13 4.91
CA ALA A 77 -10.69 7.23 3.89
C ALA A 77 -11.63 7.15 2.69
N ASP A 78 -11.08 6.75 1.54
CA ASP A 78 -11.88 6.34 0.39
C ASP A 78 -12.62 5.00 0.64
N SER A 79 -13.29 4.49 -0.39
CA SER A 79 -14.03 3.22 -0.31
C SER A 79 -13.14 1.99 -0.09
N TYR A 80 -11.85 2.08 -0.38
CA TYR A 80 -10.89 0.99 -0.22
C TYR A 80 -10.16 1.04 1.13
N GLY A 81 -10.45 2.05 1.95
CA GLY A 81 -9.76 2.30 3.21
C GLY A 81 -8.43 3.04 3.04
N ASN A 82 -8.13 3.64 1.88
CA ASN A 82 -6.93 4.46 1.76
C ASN A 82 -7.13 5.77 2.53
N GLU A 83 -6.20 6.09 3.42
CA GLU A 83 -6.22 7.32 4.20
C GLU A 83 -6.08 8.54 3.28
N VAL A 84 -7.04 9.46 3.39
CA VAL A 84 -7.06 10.74 2.68
C VAL A 84 -6.77 11.90 3.63
N PHE A 85 -7.38 11.85 4.83
CA PHE A 85 -7.14 12.82 5.89
C PHE A 85 -7.07 12.13 7.24
N ARG A 86 -6.33 12.75 8.17
CA ARG A 86 -6.21 12.31 9.55
C ARG A 86 -6.47 13.49 10.49
N LEU A 87 -7.30 13.25 11.50
CA LEU A 87 -7.60 14.18 12.57
C LEU A 87 -7.30 13.47 13.88
N SER A 88 -6.38 14.01 14.69
CA SER A 88 -5.92 13.36 15.91
C SER A 88 -5.99 14.30 17.12
N GLY A 89 -6.24 13.75 18.30
CA GLY A 89 -6.18 14.44 19.59
C GLY A 89 -7.43 15.22 19.97
N LYS A 90 -8.33 15.52 19.03
CA LYS A 90 -9.62 16.17 19.30
C LYS A 90 -10.73 15.59 18.43
N LYS A 91 -11.92 15.49 19.01
CA LYS A 91 -13.15 15.17 18.28
C LYS A 91 -13.47 16.28 17.25
N PRO A 92 -13.54 15.97 15.95
CA PRO A 92 -13.94 16.94 14.93
C PRO A 92 -15.44 17.22 15.02
N LEU A 93 -15.83 18.43 14.64
CA LEU A 93 -17.24 18.81 14.52
C LEU A 93 -17.85 18.17 13.27
N ALA A 94 -19.17 17.95 13.28
CA ALA A 94 -19.88 17.39 12.14
C ALA A 94 -19.68 18.21 10.85
N LYS A 95 -19.71 19.55 10.95
CA LYS A 95 -19.47 20.43 9.79
C LYS A 95 -18.06 20.29 9.22
N GLU A 96 -17.06 20.13 10.09
CA GLU A 96 -15.67 19.90 9.67
C GLU A 96 -15.56 18.59 8.90
N LEU A 97 -16.18 17.51 9.42
CA LEU A 97 -16.22 16.20 8.76
C LEU A 97 -16.89 16.29 7.39
N GLU A 98 -18.02 16.99 7.27
CA GLU A 98 -18.70 17.22 5.99
C GLU A 98 -17.77 17.88 4.96
N ASP A 99 -17.05 18.92 5.36
CA ASP A 99 -16.12 19.64 4.48
C ASP A 99 -14.95 18.75 4.04
N TYR A 100 -14.50 17.82 4.88
CA TYR A 100 -13.50 16.82 4.49
C TYR A 100 -14.08 15.77 3.53
N PHE A 101 -15.27 15.23 3.82
CA PHE A 101 -15.91 14.22 2.95
C PHE A 101 -16.11 14.75 1.53
N ASN A 102 -16.50 16.01 1.39
CA ASN A 102 -16.66 16.66 0.09
C ASN A 102 -15.35 16.82 -0.70
N LYS A 103 -14.18 16.70 -0.04
CA LYS A 103 -12.85 16.78 -0.69
C LYS A 103 -12.25 15.42 -1.02
N VAL A 104 -12.88 14.32 -0.57
CA VAL A 104 -12.34 12.96 -0.76
C VAL A 104 -12.20 12.62 -2.23
N SER A 105 -13.24 12.86 -3.05
CA SER A 105 -13.20 12.55 -4.48
C SER A 105 -12.05 13.25 -5.20
N THR A 106 -11.88 14.55 -4.99
CA THR A 106 -10.78 15.32 -5.58
C THR A 106 -9.41 14.79 -5.15
N LYS A 107 -9.23 14.43 -3.88
CA LYS A 107 -7.96 13.85 -3.41
C LYS A 107 -7.68 12.46 -3.99
N VAL A 108 -8.72 11.65 -4.17
CA VAL A 108 -8.62 10.34 -4.84
C VAL A 108 -8.25 10.53 -6.30
N GLU A 109 -8.84 11.50 -7.01
CA GLU A 109 -8.49 11.83 -8.39
C GLU A 109 -7.04 12.31 -8.53
N ASP A 110 -6.58 13.18 -7.63
CA ASP A 110 -5.19 13.66 -7.62
C ASP A 110 -4.21 12.50 -7.38
N THR A 111 -4.55 11.59 -6.46
CA THR A 111 -3.77 10.38 -6.19
C THR A 111 -3.74 9.48 -7.41
N GLN A 112 -4.90 9.23 -8.04
CA GLN A 112 -5.00 8.44 -9.28
C GLN A 112 -4.14 9.02 -10.40
N LYS A 113 -4.13 10.35 -10.60
CA LYS A 113 -3.28 11.01 -11.61
C LYS A 113 -1.79 10.81 -11.31
N LYS A 114 -1.38 10.93 -10.05
CA LYS A 114 0.01 10.70 -9.62
C LYS A 114 0.43 9.25 -9.90
N LEU A 115 -0.41 8.28 -9.53
CA LEU A 115 -0.16 6.87 -9.77
C LEU A 115 -0.08 6.55 -11.26
N GLN A 116 -0.99 7.12 -12.06
CA GLN A 116 -1.04 6.91 -13.51
C GLN A 116 0.25 7.37 -14.17
N LYS A 117 0.80 8.52 -13.77
CA LYS A 117 2.08 9.02 -14.32
C LYS A 117 3.21 8.00 -14.11
N ASN A 118 3.34 7.45 -12.91
CA ASN A 118 4.38 6.47 -12.62
C ASN A 118 4.11 5.13 -13.33
N LEU A 119 2.84 4.75 -13.51
CA LEU A 119 2.47 3.57 -14.29
C LEU A 119 2.89 3.73 -15.75
N ASP A 120 2.64 4.89 -16.35
CA ASP A 120 3.03 5.17 -17.74
C ASP A 120 4.57 5.14 -17.89
N GLU A 121 5.29 5.69 -16.91
CA GLU A 121 6.76 5.60 -16.85
C GLU A 121 7.23 4.14 -16.74
N ALA A 122 6.56 3.31 -15.92
CA ALA A 122 6.87 1.90 -15.77
C ALA A 122 6.65 1.12 -17.06
N LYS A 123 5.49 1.29 -17.70
CA LYS A 123 5.14 0.64 -18.98
C LYS A 123 6.12 1.00 -20.08
N LYS A 124 6.42 2.30 -20.25
CA LYS A 124 7.39 2.77 -21.25
C LYS A 124 8.79 2.20 -21.02
N ALA A 125 9.24 2.15 -19.76
CA ALA A 125 10.52 1.54 -19.42
C ALA A 125 10.54 0.04 -19.71
N TRP A 126 9.43 -0.65 -19.42
CA TRP A 126 9.29 -2.08 -19.67
C TRP A 126 9.29 -2.41 -21.17
N GLU A 127 8.55 -1.66 -21.99
CA GLU A 127 8.57 -1.78 -23.46
C GLU A 127 9.97 -1.53 -24.03
N SER A 128 10.75 -0.66 -23.40
CA SER A 128 12.14 -0.36 -23.76
C SER A 128 13.15 -1.37 -23.19
N LYS A 129 12.69 -2.46 -22.56
CA LYS A 129 13.51 -3.50 -21.89
C LYS A 129 14.40 -2.96 -20.76
N ASP A 130 14.02 -1.85 -20.13
CA ASP A 130 14.71 -1.29 -18.97
C ASP A 130 13.97 -1.68 -17.68
N ALA A 131 14.19 -2.93 -17.23
CA ALA A 131 13.57 -3.48 -16.03
C ALA A 131 13.92 -2.68 -14.76
N ALA A 132 15.13 -2.11 -14.68
CA ALA A 132 15.55 -1.32 -13.53
C ALA A 132 14.72 -0.04 -13.39
N LYS A 133 14.51 0.68 -14.49
CA LYS A 133 13.68 1.88 -14.49
C LYS A 133 12.20 1.55 -14.30
N ALA A 134 11.71 0.46 -14.89
CA ALA A 134 10.33 0.00 -14.69
C ALA A 134 10.06 -0.30 -13.21
N MET A 135 10.94 -1.10 -12.58
CA MET A 135 10.83 -1.45 -11.16
C MET A 135 10.95 -0.23 -10.23
N LYS A 136 11.76 0.76 -10.58
CA LYS A 136 11.86 2.02 -9.82
C LYS A 136 10.52 2.78 -9.82
N ALA A 137 9.85 2.88 -10.97
CA ALA A 137 8.55 3.53 -11.07
C ALA A 137 7.45 2.76 -10.32
N ILE A 138 7.42 1.43 -10.46
CA ILE A 138 6.51 0.54 -9.72
C ILE A 138 6.67 0.72 -8.21
N ARG A 139 7.89 0.68 -7.69
CA ARG A 139 8.17 0.88 -6.25
C ARG A 139 7.73 2.25 -5.77
N THR A 140 7.71 3.26 -6.63
CA THR A 140 7.25 4.60 -6.27
C THR A 140 5.74 4.59 -6.00
N ASN A 141 4.95 3.91 -6.84
CA ASN A 141 3.52 3.69 -6.59
C ASN A 141 3.29 2.83 -5.35
N PHE A 142 4.03 1.74 -5.20
CA PHE A 142 3.85 0.83 -4.05
C PHE A 142 4.12 1.53 -2.71
N LYS A 143 5.06 2.49 -2.67
CA LYS A 143 5.34 3.31 -1.48
C LYS A 143 4.21 4.24 -1.08
N ASP A 144 3.32 4.63 -1.99
CA ASP A 144 2.13 5.40 -1.61
C ASP A 144 1.17 4.55 -0.76
N GLY A 145 1.28 3.22 -0.81
CA GLY A 145 0.59 2.32 0.11
C GLY A 145 -0.93 2.27 -0.10
N VAL A 146 -1.40 2.76 -1.24
CA VAL A 146 -2.81 2.78 -1.62
C VAL A 146 -3.19 1.50 -2.36
N VAL A 147 -4.48 1.14 -2.32
CA VAL A 147 -5.03 -0.06 -2.98
C VAL A 147 -6.34 0.25 -3.69
N GLY A 148 -6.75 -0.61 -4.62
CA GLY A 148 -8.07 -0.54 -5.27
C GLY A 148 -8.23 0.52 -6.36
N LEU A 149 -7.34 1.53 -6.42
CA LEU A 149 -7.31 2.50 -7.50
C LEU A 149 -6.79 1.87 -8.80
N ASP A 150 -7.39 2.22 -9.95
CA ASP A 150 -7.13 1.56 -11.23
C ASP A 150 -5.64 1.57 -11.62
N ALA A 151 -4.97 2.71 -11.45
CA ALA A 151 -3.56 2.83 -11.81
C ALA A 151 -2.68 1.96 -10.90
N GLN A 152 -3.08 1.80 -9.63
CA GLN A 152 -2.38 0.94 -8.69
C GLN A 152 -2.59 -0.54 -9.04
N ASN A 153 -3.82 -0.96 -9.31
CA ASN A 153 -4.13 -2.33 -9.71
C ASN A 153 -3.37 -2.73 -10.98
N GLU A 154 -3.32 -1.82 -11.95
CA GLU A 154 -2.57 -2.01 -13.18
C GLU A 154 -1.05 -1.99 -12.97
N THR A 155 -0.54 -1.19 -12.02
CA THR A 155 0.86 -1.26 -11.59
C THR A 155 1.20 -2.64 -11.01
N ILE A 156 0.32 -3.22 -10.20
CA ILE A 156 0.47 -4.56 -9.63
C ILE A 156 0.49 -5.61 -10.76
N ARG A 157 -0.36 -5.47 -11.77
CA ARG A 157 -0.35 -6.35 -12.95
C ARG A 157 0.99 -6.30 -13.68
N VAL A 158 1.47 -5.11 -14.03
CA VAL A 158 2.78 -4.92 -14.71
C VAL A 158 3.93 -5.46 -13.84
N TYR A 159 3.86 -5.27 -12.53
CA TYR A 159 4.83 -5.85 -11.59
C TYR A 159 4.91 -7.37 -11.73
N HIS A 160 3.78 -8.08 -11.70
CA HIS A 160 3.77 -9.54 -11.85
C HIS A 160 4.26 -9.98 -13.24
N GLU A 161 3.94 -9.25 -14.31
CA GLU A 161 4.47 -9.53 -15.65
C GLU A 161 6.01 -9.44 -15.70
N ILE A 162 6.59 -8.42 -15.07
CA ILE A 162 8.04 -8.26 -14.98
C ILE A 162 8.65 -9.39 -14.14
N VAL A 163 8.05 -9.71 -12.99
CA VAL A 163 8.50 -10.80 -12.10
C VAL A 163 8.53 -12.14 -12.83
N GLU A 164 7.45 -12.51 -13.53
CA GLU A 164 7.38 -13.77 -14.28
C GLU A 164 8.39 -13.82 -15.43
N SER A 165 8.51 -12.73 -16.19
CA SER A 165 9.53 -12.63 -17.25
C SER A 165 10.95 -12.79 -16.69
N THR A 166 11.21 -12.16 -15.54
CA THR A 166 12.50 -12.23 -14.83
C THR A 166 12.80 -13.66 -14.35
N ARG A 167 11.81 -14.42 -13.89
CA ARG A 167 11.99 -15.85 -13.52
C ARG A 167 12.51 -16.68 -14.69
N GLY A 168 11.97 -16.46 -15.89
CA GLY A 168 12.45 -17.12 -17.11
C GLY A 168 13.90 -16.77 -17.45
N GLU A 169 14.26 -15.49 -17.30
CA GLU A 169 15.63 -15.03 -17.54
C GLU A 169 16.62 -15.61 -16.51
N ILE A 170 16.24 -15.66 -15.22
CA ILE A 170 17.05 -16.28 -14.16
C ILE A 170 17.36 -17.74 -14.51
N SER A 171 16.35 -18.52 -14.90
CA SER A 171 16.54 -19.93 -15.27
C SER A 171 17.51 -20.09 -16.45
N THR A 172 17.45 -19.19 -17.42
CA THR A 172 18.33 -19.20 -18.60
C THR A 172 19.78 -18.88 -18.20
N LEU A 173 19.98 -17.84 -17.39
CA LEU A 173 21.31 -17.43 -16.92
C LEU A 173 21.95 -18.47 -15.98
N ALA A 174 21.14 -19.14 -15.15
CA ALA A 174 21.60 -20.22 -14.28
C ALA A 174 22.08 -21.45 -15.08
N ALA A 175 21.43 -21.75 -16.21
CA ALA A 175 21.82 -22.83 -17.10
C ALA A 175 23.14 -22.55 -17.82
N ASP A 176 23.32 -21.31 -18.30
CA ASP A 176 24.55 -20.82 -18.96
C ASP A 176 25.77 -20.95 -18.02
N GLY A 177 25.68 -20.41 -16.80
CA GLY A 177 26.74 -20.54 -15.79
C GLY A 177 28.04 -19.79 -16.09
N SER A 178 28.14 -19.09 -17.23
CA SER A 178 29.32 -18.27 -17.56
C SER A 178 29.53 -17.10 -16.58
N ALA A 179 30.76 -16.58 -16.54
CA ALA A 179 31.09 -15.42 -15.72
C ALA A 179 30.22 -14.18 -16.06
N ASP A 180 29.83 -14.03 -17.32
CA ASP A 180 28.94 -12.94 -17.75
C ASP A 180 27.49 -13.19 -17.32
N ALA A 181 27.02 -14.44 -17.33
CA ALA A 181 25.72 -14.79 -16.75
C ALA A 181 25.66 -14.48 -15.25
N VAL A 182 26.72 -14.80 -14.50
CA VAL A 182 26.83 -14.47 -13.07
C VAL A 182 26.82 -12.95 -12.82
N LYS A 183 27.51 -12.16 -13.65
CA LYS A 183 27.45 -10.68 -13.57
C LYS A 183 26.04 -10.16 -13.78
N LYS A 184 25.30 -10.70 -14.77
CA LYS A 184 23.91 -10.32 -15.03
C LYS A 184 23.00 -10.66 -13.86
N LEU A 185 23.10 -11.86 -13.29
CA LEU A 185 22.33 -12.26 -12.10
C LEU A 185 22.60 -11.31 -10.92
N LYS A 186 23.86 -10.90 -10.67
CA LYS A 186 24.18 -9.90 -9.63
C LYS A 186 23.54 -8.54 -9.89
N ALA A 187 23.52 -8.08 -11.14
CA ALA A 187 22.85 -6.84 -11.51
C ALA A 187 21.32 -6.94 -11.33
N MET A 188 20.71 -8.06 -11.73
CA MET A 188 19.29 -8.34 -11.51
C MET A 188 18.95 -8.32 -10.02
N LYS A 189 19.79 -8.90 -9.16
CA LYS A 189 19.57 -8.89 -7.71
C LYS A 189 19.38 -7.47 -7.17
N ALA A 190 20.20 -6.52 -7.62
CA ALA A 190 20.09 -5.13 -7.19
C ALA A 190 18.75 -4.49 -7.63
N THR A 191 18.30 -4.77 -8.86
CA THR A 191 17.00 -4.30 -9.37
C THR A 191 15.81 -4.87 -8.60
N PHE A 192 15.88 -6.16 -8.26
CA PHE A 192 14.79 -6.92 -7.67
C PHE A 192 14.89 -7.13 -6.16
N LYS A 193 15.74 -6.35 -5.47
CA LYS A 193 15.87 -6.42 -4.01
C LYS A 193 14.52 -6.27 -3.29
N GLY A 194 14.21 -7.15 -2.35
CA GLY A 194 12.98 -7.16 -1.57
C GLY A 194 11.75 -7.70 -2.32
N THR A 195 11.92 -8.27 -3.51
CA THR A 195 10.82 -8.96 -4.22
C THR A 195 10.93 -10.47 -4.06
N GLU A 196 9.86 -11.19 -4.42
CA GLU A 196 9.84 -12.65 -4.43
C GLU A 196 10.90 -13.29 -5.33
N VAL A 197 11.36 -12.60 -6.38
CA VAL A 197 12.41 -13.12 -7.28
C VAL A 197 13.82 -12.90 -6.77
N GLU A 198 14.05 -12.09 -5.74
CA GLU A 198 15.39 -11.97 -5.13
C GLU A 198 15.90 -13.33 -4.66
N LYS A 199 15.03 -14.14 -4.05
CA LYS A 199 15.38 -15.50 -3.59
C LYS A 199 15.75 -16.42 -4.76
N ASN A 200 15.00 -16.36 -5.86
CA ASN A 200 15.31 -17.13 -7.07
C ASN A 200 16.69 -16.75 -7.65
N ILE A 201 17.05 -15.46 -7.63
CA ILE A 201 18.37 -14.98 -8.08
C ILE A 201 19.47 -15.49 -7.14
N ASP A 202 19.24 -15.48 -5.83
CA ASP A 202 20.19 -15.97 -4.85
C ASP A 202 20.46 -17.47 -4.97
N GLU A 203 19.42 -18.26 -5.23
CA GLU A 203 19.54 -19.69 -5.52
C GLU A 203 20.33 -19.94 -6.81
N ALA A 204 20.03 -19.20 -7.88
CA ALA A 204 20.77 -19.28 -9.14
C ALA A 204 22.25 -18.92 -8.97
N LEU A 205 22.56 -17.85 -8.23
CA LEU A 205 23.94 -17.44 -7.95
C LEU A 205 24.71 -18.49 -7.15
N LYS A 206 24.07 -19.14 -6.17
CA LYS A 206 24.69 -20.25 -5.41
C LYS A 206 24.96 -21.46 -6.29
N ALA A 207 24.01 -21.84 -7.14
CA ALA A 207 24.17 -22.96 -8.06
C ALA A 207 25.32 -22.74 -9.06
N SER A 208 25.47 -21.51 -9.56
CA SER A 208 26.57 -21.17 -10.49
C SER A 208 27.94 -21.05 -9.82
N ALA A 209 28.02 -20.91 -8.49
CA ALA A 209 29.29 -20.89 -7.76
C ALA A 209 29.86 -22.30 -7.48
N GLY A 210 29.05 -23.34 -7.65
CA GLY A 210 29.46 -24.74 -7.48
C GLY A 210 29.79 -25.47 -8.80
N LYS A 211 29.69 -24.79 -9.94
CA LYS A 211 30.12 -25.26 -11.27
C LYS A 211 31.47 -24.67 -11.62
#